data_AF-A0A164JZT2-F1
#
_entry.id   AF-A0A164JZT2-F1
#
_cell.length_a   1.000
_cell.length_b   1.000
_cell.length_c   1.000
_cell.angle_alpha   90.00
_cell.angle_beta   90.00
_cell.angle_gamma   90.00
#
_symmetry.space_group_name_H-M   'P 1'
#
loop_
_entity.id
_entity.type
_entity.pdbx_description
1 polymer ?
#
loop_
_entity_poly.entity_id
_entity_poly.type
_entity_poly.pdbx_seq_one_letter_code
_entity_poly.pdbx_strand_id
1 'polypeptide(L)'
;MTAAALARPVRAMLGRDVCVENSFLIIKWPGAEFVVPPHQDGIDDRIELDPARAVSCWVAISDADATSGCLEVVVGSHARYLPFEPESVAGQPGRGRGLTIAHEYVTRMVFDPVPLTAGQAVLFDVRLVHRSHSNTGPMPRIGLNIRYTTPDGFRRGTPTGRSGWMPLALP
;
A
#
# COMPACT_ATOMS: atom_id res chain seq x y z
N MET A 1 4.54 -12.17 -14.95
CA MET A 1 3.23 -11.48 -14.75
C MET A 1 3.12 -10.32 -15.73
N THR A 2 2.00 -10.20 -16.45
CA THR A 2 1.76 -9.10 -17.41
C THR A 2 0.85 -8.03 -16.79
N ALA A 3 0.90 -6.78 -17.27
CA ALA A 3 -0.05 -5.73 -16.86
C ALA A 3 -1.52 -6.17 -17.02
N ALA A 4 -1.83 -6.89 -18.10
CA ALA A 4 -3.16 -7.46 -18.35
C ALA A 4 -3.60 -8.50 -17.29
N ALA A 5 -2.66 -9.18 -16.63
CA ALA A 5 -2.97 -10.20 -15.63
C ALA A 5 -3.40 -9.56 -14.29
N LEU A 6 -2.88 -8.36 -13.98
CA LEU A 6 -3.30 -7.57 -12.82
C LEU A 6 -4.60 -6.80 -13.08
N ALA A 7 -4.79 -6.29 -14.30
CA ALA A 7 -5.97 -5.48 -14.64
C ALA A 7 -7.29 -6.26 -14.50
N ARG A 8 -7.31 -7.57 -14.81
CA ARG A 8 -8.52 -8.40 -14.75
C ARG A 8 -9.11 -8.50 -13.33
N PRO A 9 -8.38 -8.95 -12.29
CA PRO A 9 -8.95 -9.04 -10.94
C PRO A 9 -9.30 -7.67 -10.37
N VAL A 10 -8.52 -6.62 -10.66
CA VAL A 10 -8.85 -5.25 -10.24
C VAL A 10 -10.17 -4.79 -10.84
N ARG A 11 -10.39 -5.00 -12.14
CA ARG A 11 -11.67 -4.67 -12.80
C ARG A 11 -12.84 -5.51 -12.30
N ALA A 12 -12.59 -6.76 -11.89
CA ALA A 12 -13.62 -7.58 -11.26
C ALA A 12 -14.08 -7.02 -9.91
N MET A 13 -13.20 -6.32 -9.18
CA MET A 13 -13.52 -5.68 -7.91
C MET A 13 -14.13 -4.27 -8.07
N LEU A 14 -13.56 -3.45 -8.96
CA LEU A 14 -13.90 -2.03 -9.06
C LEU A 14 -14.81 -1.66 -10.25
N GLY A 15 -15.02 -2.58 -11.18
CA GLY A 15 -15.72 -2.31 -12.45
C GLY A 15 -14.76 -1.96 -13.59
N ARG A 16 -15.30 -1.43 -14.69
CA ARG A 16 -14.52 -1.21 -15.93
C ARG A 16 -13.59 -0.01 -15.84
N ASP A 17 -14.05 1.05 -15.16
CA ASP A 17 -13.38 2.34 -15.11
C ASP A 17 -12.49 2.41 -13.87
N VAL A 18 -11.20 2.15 -14.09
CA VAL A 18 -10.19 2.05 -13.04
C VAL A 18 -9.04 2.99 -13.36
N CYS A 19 -8.64 3.77 -12.36
CA CYS A 19 -7.46 4.62 -12.38
C CYS A 19 -6.42 4.09 -11.39
N VAL A 20 -5.14 4.40 -11.65
CA VAL A 20 -4.08 4.28 -10.65
C VAL A 20 -4.01 5.60 -9.88
N GLU A 21 -4.25 5.55 -8.58
CA GLU A 21 -4.12 6.72 -7.70
C GLU A 21 -2.66 6.93 -7.30
N ASN A 22 -1.93 5.86 -6.98
CA ASN A 22 -0.53 5.91 -6.57
C ASN A 22 0.22 4.64 -6.98
N SER A 23 1.51 4.78 -7.29
CA SER A 23 2.41 3.63 -7.48
C SER A 23 3.84 3.97 -7.08
N PHE A 24 4.47 3.09 -6.31
CA PHE A 24 5.85 3.29 -5.85
C PHE A 24 6.52 1.97 -5.48
N LEU A 25 7.85 1.96 -5.59
CA LEU A 25 8.67 0.83 -5.15
C LEU A 25 8.97 0.93 -3.66
N ILE A 26 8.89 -0.21 -2.97
CA ILE A 26 9.51 -0.41 -1.66
C ILE A 26 10.66 -1.38 -1.85
N ILE A 27 11.88 -0.86 -1.67
CA ILE A 27 13.12 -1.64 -1.72
C ILE A 27 13.66 -1.76 -0.30
N LYS A 28 13.81 -2.99 0.19
CA LYS A 28 14.46 -3.28 1.48
C LYS A 28 15.82 -3.89 1.22
N TRP A 29 16.87 -3.13 1.53
CA TRP A 29 18.25 -3.58 1.38
C TRP A 29 18.65 -4.56 2.50
N PRO A 30 19.47 -5.59 2.23
CA PRO A 30 20.00 -6.50 3.23
C PRO A 30 20.66 -5.76 4.39
N GLY A 31 20.27 -6.08 5.63
CA GLY A 31 20.90 -5.53 6.84
C GLY A 31 20.61 -4.05 7.13
N ALA A 32 19.85 -3.36 6.26
CA ALA A 32 19.42 -2.00 6.49
C ALA A 32 18.09 -1.98 7.26
N GLU A 33 17.99 -1.12 8.27
CA GLU A 33 16.72 -0.91 8.96
C GLU A 33 15.73 -0.21 8.02
N PHE A 34 14.62 -0.89 7.75
CA PHE A 34 13.54 -0.34 6.93
C PHE A 34 12.22 -1.03 7.32
N VAL A 35 11.59 -0.56 8.38
CA VAL A 35 10.27 -1.04 8.83
C VAL A 35 9.18 -0.20 8.17
N VAL A 36 8.09 -0.84 7.71
CA VAL A 36 6.86 -0.13 7.37
C VAL A 36 5.89 -0.41 8.52
N PRO A 37 5.48 0.61 9.30
CA PRO A 37 4.64 0.39 10.47
C PRO A 37 3.24 -0.07 10.09
N PRO A 38 2.43 -0.55 11.05
CA PRO A 38 1.02 -0.84 10.84
C PRO A 38 0.27 0.39 10.32
N HIS A 39 -0.32 0.27 9.13
CA HIS A 39 -1.06 1.36 8.51
C HIS A 39 -2.23 0.82 7.67
N GLN A 40 -3.05 1.74 7.19
CA GLN A 40 -4.08 1.51 6.18
C GLN A 40 -3.80 2.42 4.99
N ASP A 41 -4.23 1.98 3.82
CA ASP A 41 -4.08 2.70 2.56
C ASP A 41 -5.27 3.61 2.25
N GLY A 42 -5.09 4.50 1.28
CA GLY A 42 -6.16 5.35 0.78
C GLY A 42 -6.66 6.39 1.79
N ILE A 43 -5.92 6.62 2.87
CA ILE A 43 -6.21 7.65 3.86
C ILE A 43 -4.92 8.28 4.40
N ASP A 44 -4.88 9.60 4.43
CA ASP A 44 -3.87 10.39 5.14
C ASP A 44 -4.44 11.75 5.59
N ASP A 45 -3.58 12.68 5.98
CA ASP A 45 -3.95 14.04 6.40
C ASP A 45 -4.59 14.89 5.27
N ARG A 46 -4.44 14.48 4.01
CA ARG A 46 -4.83 15.23 2.81
C ARG A 46 -5.87 14.50 1.97
N ILE A 47 -5.84 13.18 1.95
CA ILE A 47 -6.61 12.32 1.05
C ILE A 47 -7.43 11.32 1.86
N GLU A 48 -8.66 11.09 1.41
CA GLU A 48 -9.45 9.93 1.81
C GLU A 48 -10.16 9.38 0.57
N LEU A 49 -9.91 8.11 0.26
CA LEU A 49 -10.57 7.38 -0.81
C LEU A 49 -11.86 6.72 -0.29
N ASP A 50 -12.78 6.45 -1.20
CA ASP A 50 -13.88 5.54 -0.93
C ASP A 50 -13.36 4.09 -0.94
N PRO A 51 -13.35 3.40 0.21
CA PRO A 51 -12.82 2.04 0.27
C PRO A 51 -13.66 1.02 -0.50
N ALA A 52 -14.94 1.31 -0.81
CA ALA A 52 -15.75 0.47 -1.69
C ALA A 52 -15.35 0.62 -3.18
N ARG A 53 -14.53 1.63 -3.50
CA ARG A 53 -14.09 1.98 -4.85
C ARG A 53 -12.57 1.95 -5.00
N ALA A 54 -11.84 1.48 -3.99
CA ALA A 54 -10.38 1.46 -4.00
C ALA A 54 -9.82 0.09 -3.55
N VAL A 55 -8.73 -0.34 -4.17
CA VAL A 55 -8.01 -1.57 -3.82
C VAL A 55 -6.51 -1.36 -3.93
N SER A 56 -5.76 -1.91 -2.98
CA SER A 56 -4.30 -1.95 -3.03
C SER A 56 -3.82 -3.25 -3.65
N CYS A 57 -2.76 -3.14 -4.46
CA CYS A 57 -2.07 -4.26 -5.07
C CYS A 57 -0.60 -4.19 -4.71
N TRP A 58 -0.09 -5.26 -4.12
CA TRP A 58 1.33 -5.41 -3.87
C TRP A 58 1.89 -6.53 -4.74
N VAL A 59 2.89 -6.20 -5.54
CA VAL A 59 3.57 -7.10 -6.47
C VAL A 59 4.96 -7.42 -5.95
N ALA A 60 5.27 -8.70 -5.83
CA ALA A 60 6.61 -9.20 -5.57
C ALA A 60 7.48 -9.10 -6.83
N ILE A 61 8.43 -8.17 -6.88
CA ILE A 61 9.44 -8.12 -7.97
C ILE A 61 10.58 -9.09 -7.67
N SER A 62 10.94 -9.22 -6.39
CA SER A 62 11.78 -10.31 -5.86
C SER A 62 10.94 -11.22 -4.98
N ASP A 63 11.47 -12.39 -4.61
CA ASP A 63 10.89 -13.19 -3.54
C ASP A 63 10.77 -12.34 -2.25
N ALA A 64 9.69 -12.59 -1.52
CA ALA A 64 9.37 -11.94 -0.26
C ALA A 64 8.81 -12.97 0.71
N ASP A 65 9.60 -13.27 1.73
CA ASP A 65 9.29 -14.17 2.84
C ASP A 65 9.48 -13.43 4.18
N ALA A 66 9.34 -14.13 5.31
CA ALA A 66 9.53 -13.53 6.62
C ALA A 66 10.95 -12.94 6.82
N THR A 67 11.99 -13.52 6.21
CA THR A 67 13.38 -13.07 6.35
C THR A 67 13.67 -11.80 5.57
N SER A 68 13.07 -11.67 4.40
CA SER A 68 13.18 -10.50 3.51
C SER A 68 12.14 -9.41 3.81
N GLY A 69 11.32 -9.63 4.85
CA GLY A 69 10.32 -8.70 5.32
C GLY A 69 9.11 -8.63 4.39
N CYS A 70 8.46 -9.76 4.11
CA CYS A 70 7.17 -9.81 3.41
C CYS A 70 6.10 -8.94 4.09
N LEU A 71 4.98 -8.74 3.40
CA LEU A 71 3.83 -8.10 4.02
C LEU A 71 3.31 -8.98 5.16
N GLU A 72 2.82 -8.34 6.21
CA GLU A 72 1.99 -8.99 7.22
C GLU A 72 0.68 -8.22 7.34
N VAL A 73 -0.43 -8.94 7.50
CA VAL A 73 -1.78 -8.37 7.48
C VAL A 73 -2.57 -8.79 8.73
N VAL A 74 -3.55 -7.98 9.12
CA VAL A 74 -4.50 -8.34 10.18
C VAL A 74 -5.80 -8.77 9.53
N VAL A 75 -6.09 -10.07 9.50
CA VAL A 75 -7.29 -10.61 8.86
C VAL A 75 -8.57 -9.99 9.45
N GLY A 76 -9.49 -9.56 8.58
CA GLY A 76 -10.76 -8.94 8.98
C GLY A 76 -10.67 -7.46 9.40
N SER A 77 -9.46 -6.88 9.52
CA SER A 77 -9.29 -5.47 9.92
C SER A 77 -9.84 -4.45 8.92
N HIS A 78 -10.07 -4.86 7.67
CA HIS A 78 -10.66 -4.04 6.61
C HIS A 78 -12.12 -3.60 6.87
N ALA A 79 -12.74 -4.03 7.97
CA ALA A 79 -14.11 -3.63 8.31
C ALA A 79 -14.28 -2.10 8.46
N ARG A 80 -13.23 -1.37 8.84
CA ARG A 80 -13.26 0.10 9.02
C ARG A 80 -11.86 0.73 8.97
N TYR A 81 -11.80 2.03 8.73
CA TYR A 81 -10.60 2.81 9.05
C TYR A 81 -10.44 2.94 10.57
N LEU A 82 -9.19 2.91 11.02
CA LEU A 82 -8.77 3.11 12.39
C LEU A 82 -8.10 4.49 12.54
N PRO A 83 -8.10 5.07 13.75
CA PRO A 83 -7.34 6.29 14.00
C PRO A 83 -5.86 6.09 13.68
N PHE A 84 -5.27 7.07 13.01
CA PHE A 84 -3.86 7.12 12.69
C PHE A 84 -3.18 8.31 13.36
N GLU A 85 -1.88 8.21 13.54
CA GLU A 85 -1.01 9.23 14.12
C GLU A 85 0.29 9.36 13.32
N PRO A 86 1.00 10.50 13.42
CA PRO A 86 2.31 10.63 12.82
C PRO A 86 3.29 9.57 13.34
N GLU A 87 4.05 8.96 12.43
CA GLU A 87 5.14 8.06 12.78
C GLU A 87 6.18 8.79 13.67
N SER A 88 6.60 8.14 14.75
CA SER A 88 7.72 8.62 15.56
C SER A 88 9.00 8.53 14.75
N VAL A 89 9.50 9.66 14.26
CA VAL A 89 10.69 9.76 13.36
C VAL A 89 12.00 9.59 14.14
N ALA A 90 12.15 8.52 14.92
CA ALA A 90 13.44 8.18 15.51
C ALA A 90 14.25 7.35 14.51
N GLY A 91 15.08 8.01 13.69
CA GLY A 91 16.20 7.36 13.00
C GLY A 91 16.06 7.00 11.51
N GLN A 92 14.99 7.39 10.80
CA GLN A 92 14.85 7.13 9.35
C GLN A 92 14.78 8.42 8.51
N PRO A 93 15.91 9.14 8.34
CA PRO A 93 15.96 10.33 7.49
C PRO A 93 15.67 9.98 6.02
N GLY A 94 14.74 10.71 5.39
CA GLY A 94 14.39 10.57 3.97
C GLY A 94 13.02 9.97 3.68
N ARG A 95 12.35 9.38 4.68
CA ARG A 95 10.91 9.15 4.61
C ARG A 95 10.19 10.44 5.00
N GLY A 96 9.37 11.00 4.11
CA GLY A 96 8.38 11.99 4.54
C GLY A 96 7.59 11.41 5.73
N ARG A 97 7.18 12.24 6.69
CA ARG A 97 6.48 11.81 7.92
C ARG A 97 5.38 10.80 7.56
N GLY A 98 5.61 9.52 7.85
CA GLY A 98 4.62 8.47 7.64
C GLY A 98 3.49 8.57 8.65
N LEU A 99 2.39 7.87 8.40
CA LEU A 99 1.32 7.66 9.35
C LEU A 99 1.35 6.21 9.82
N THR A 100 1.06 5.99 11.09
CA THR A 100 0.86 4.67 11.69
C THR A 100 -0.51 4.63 12.35
N ILE A 101 -1.09 3.44 12.49
CA ILE A 101 -2.28 3.26 13.33
C ILE A 101 -1.89 3.57 14.78
N ALA A 102 -2.78 4.27 15.48
CA ALA A 102 -2.58 4.63 16.87
C ALA A 102 -2.29 3.40 17.75
N HIS A 103 -1.27 3.52 18.59
CA HIS A 103 -0.65 2.39 19.29
C HIS A 103 -1.66 1.49 20.03
N GLU A 104 -2.67 2.06 20.68
CA GLU A 104 -3.69 1.34 21.44
C GLU A 104 -4.51 0.35 20.61
N TYR A 105 -4.64 0.58 19.30
CA TYR A 105 -5.34 -0.33 18.39
C TYR A 105 -4.44 -1.47 17.91
N VAL A 106 -3.13 -1.22 17.81
CA VAL A 106 -2.16 -2.19 17.26
C VAL A 106 -1.79 -3.28 18.27
N THR A 107 -1.69 -2.94 19.56
CA THR A 107 -1.15 -3.85 20.61
C THR A 107 -1.86 -5.21 20.72
N ARG A 108 -3.10 -5.32 20.24
CA ARG A 108 -3.92 -6.55 20.30
C ARG A 108 -4.07 -7.26 18.96
N MET A 109 -3.43 -6.76 17.91
CA MET A 109 -3.56 -7.32 16.56
C MET A 109 -2.64 -8.52 16.37
N VAL A 110 -3.17 -9.54 15.68
CA VAL A 110 -2.39 -10.66 15.16
C VAL A 110 -2.09 -10.38 13.70
N PHE A 111 -0.80 -10.44 13.34
CA PHE A 111 -0.31 -10.17 12.00
C PHE A 111 0.07 -11.49 11.33
N ASP A 112 -0.66 -11.84 10.28
CA ASP A 112 -0.43 -13.03 9.47
C ASP A 112 0.54 -12.70 8.31
N PRO A 113 1.61 -13.46 8.11
CA PRO A 113 2.55 -13.21 7.03
C PRO A 113 1.94 -13.57 5.68
N VAL A 114 2.28 -12.78 4.65
CA VAL A 114 1.88 -12.96 3.26
C VAL A 114 3.13 -13.15 2.40
N PRO A 115 3.76 -14.34 2.47
CA PRO A 115 4.93 -14.63 1.64
C PRO A 115 4.51 -14.78 0.17
N LEU A 116 5.30 -14.21 -0.73
CA LEU A 116 5.10 -14.26 -2.18
C LEU A 116 6.42 -14.51 -2.89
N THR A 117 6.40 -15.31 -3.95
CA THR A 117 7.53 -15.46 -4.87
C THR A 117 7.50 -14.38 -5.95
N ALA A 118 8.65 -14.09 -6.55
CA ALA A 118 8.79 -13.12 -7.63
C ALA A 118 7.75 -13.36 -8.74
N GLY A 119 7.06 -12.28 -9.12
CA GLY A 119 5.98 -12.30 -10.11
C GLY A 119 4.58 -12.62 -9.55
N GLN A 120 4.45 -12.98 -8.26
CA GLN A 120 3.15 -13.04 -7.59
C GLN A 120 2.72 -11.66 -7.09
N ALA A 121 1.42 -11.53 -6.82
CA ALA A 121 0.83 -10.32 -6.27
C ALA A 121 -0.31 -10.66 -5.31
N VAL A 122 -0.57 -9.74 -4.39
CA VAL A 122 -1.74 -9.77 -3.50
C VAL A 122 -2.57 -8.51 -3.71
N LEU A 123 -3.89 -8.68 -3.78
CA LEU A 123 -4.86 -7.60 -3.75
C LEU A 123 -5.53 -7.57 -2.38
N PHE A 124 -5.69 -6.38 -1.82
CA PHE A 124 -6.35 -6.19 -0.54
C PHE A 124 -7.11 -4.87 -0.47
N ASP A 125 -8.20 -4.87 0.31
CA ASP A 125 -8.97 -3.66 0.62
C ASP A 125 -8.04 -2.61 1.22
N VAL A 126 -8.19 -1.36 0.82
CA VAL A 126 -7.35 -0.25 1.31
C VAL A 126 -7.40 -0.08 2.84
N ARG A 127 -8.46 -0.58 3.50
CA ARG A 127 -8.58 -0.61 4.97
C ARG A 127 -7.89 -1.80 5.61
N LEU A 128 -7.34 -2.76 4.87
CA LEU A 128 -6.67 -3.90 5.50
C LEU A 128 -5.41 -3.40 6.21
N VAL A 129 -5.37 -3.56 7.53
CA VAL A 129 -4.20 -3.20 8.33
C VAL A 129 -3.05 -4.10 7.93
N HIS A 130 -1.93 -3.50 7.55
CA HIS A 130 -0.75 -4.23 7.12
C HIS A 130 0.54 -3.51 7.51
N ARG A 131 1.63 -4.28 7.54
CA ARG A 131 2.98 -3.81 7.89
C ARG A 131 4.05 -4.63 7.15
N SER A 132 5.32 -4.27 7.32
CA SER A 132 6.43 -5.17 6.96
C SER A 132 7.71 -4.85 7.73
N HIS A 133 8.47 -5.90 8.09
CA HIS A 133 9.73 -5.79 8.83
C HIS A 133 10.95 -5.51 7.95
N SER A 134 12.07 -5.10 8.54
CA SER A 134 13.35 -4.94 7.85
C SER A 134 13.79 -6.24 7.17
N ASN A 135 14.61 -6.12 6.12
CA ASN A 135 15.17 -7.27 5.42
C ASN A 135 16.44 -7.76 6.13
N THR A 136 16.39 -8.97 6.69
CA THR A 136 17.52 -9.66 7.32
C THR A 136 18.12 -10.75 6.43
N GLY A 137 17.55 -10.96 5.23
CA GLY A 137 18.06 -11.87 4.22
C GLY A 137 19.24 -11.30 3.43
N PRO A 138 19.88 -12.13 2.57
CA PRO A 138 21.10 -11.77 1.86
C PRO A 138 20.89 -10.94 0.58
N MET A 139 19.66 -10.89 0.05
CA MET A 139 19.33 -10.25 -1.23
C MET A 139 18.32 -9.10 -1.03
N PRO A 140 18.36 -8.04 -1.86
CA PRO A 140 17.37 -6.97 -1.79
C PRO A 140 15.96 -7.48 -2.03
N ARG A 141 15.01 -7.00 -1.22
CA ARG A 141 13.58 -7.24 -1.42
C ARG A 141 12.95 -6.08 -2.17
N ILE A 142 12.35 -6.33 -3.33
CA ILE A 142 11.73 -5.31 -4.17
C ILE A 142 10.24 -5.62 -4.30
N GLY A 143 9.41 -4.70 -3.82
CA GLY A 143 7.95 -4.74 -4.00
C GLY A 143 7.45 -3.51 -4.74
N LEU A 144 6.50 -3.69 -5.65
CA LEU A 144 5.78 -2.60 -6.30
C LEU A 144 4.38 -2.47 -5.68
N ASN A 145 4.09 -1.30 -5.11
CA ASN A 145 2.76 -0.95 -4.66
C ASN A 145 2.03 -0.25 -5.80
N ILE A 146 0.78 -0.62 -6.00
CA ILE A 146 -0.14 0.07 -6.91
C ILE A 146 -1.48 0.19 -6.19
N ARG A 147 -2.00 1.40 -6.07
CA ARG A 147 -3.33 1.63 -5.53
C ARG A 147 -4.27 2.04 -6.64
N TYR A 148 -5.34 1.29 -6.79
CA TYR A 148 -6.36 1.50 -7.79
C TYR A 148 -7.60 2.14 -7.16
N THR A 149 -8.26 3.01 -7.91
CA THR A 149 -9.54 3.63 -7.53
C THR A 149 -10.45 3.81 -8.74
N THR A 150 -11.75 4.01 -8.57
CA THR A 150 -12.62 4.51 -9.64
C THR A 150 -12.40 6.03 -9.82
N PRO A 151 -12.68 6.61 -11.00
CA PRO A 151 -12.49 8.06 -11.24
C PRO A 151 -13.18 8.98 -10.21
N ASP A 152 -14.30 8.54 -9.65
CA ASP A 152 -15.10 9.22 -8.63
C ASP A 152 -14.86 8.70 -7.20
N GLY A 153 -13.81 7.89 -6.98
CA GLY A 153 -13.49 7.27 -5.70
C GLY A 153 -12.80 8.17 -4.68
N PHE A 154 -12.69 9.47 -4.91
CA PHE A 154 -12.10 10.44 -3.98
C PHE A 154 -13.18 11.07 -3.09
N ARG A 155 -13.01 11.00 -1.75
CA ARG A 155 -13.94 11.60 -0.78
C ARG A 155 -13.48 12.95 -0.24
N ARG A 156 -12.17 13.14 -0.06
CA ARG A 156 -11.56 14.39 0.42
C ARG A 156 -10.20 14.63 -0.24
N GLY A 157 -9.91 15.87 -0.64
CA GLY A 157 -8.62 16.29 -1.19
C GLY A 157 -8.68 17.67 -1.87
N THR A 158 -7.54 18.35 -1.99
CA THR A 158 -7.44 19.67 -2.64
C THR A 158 -6.94 19.50 -4.08
N PRO A 159 -7.70 19.91 -5.12
CA PRO A 159 -7.16 19.97 -6.47
C PRO A 159 -6.02 20.99 -6.53
N THR A 160 -4.82 20.57 -6.89
CA THR A 160 -3.71 21.51 -7.13
C THR A 160 -3.94 22.20 -8.48
N GLY A 161 -4.14 23.52 -8.44
CA GLY A 161 -4.42 24.33 -9.61
C GLY A 161 -3.16 24.74 -10.40
N ARG A 162 -3.23 24.52 -11.72
CA ARG A 162 -2.46 25.06 -12.87
C ARG A 162 -1.40 24.17 -13.52
N SER A 163 -1.43 24.19 -14.85
CA SER A 163 -1.04 23.11 -15.76
C SER A 163 -0.02 23.57 -16.82
N GLY A 164 1.28 23.42 -16.53
CA GLY A 164 2.31 23.36 -17.58
C GLY A 164 2.23 22.09 -18.46
N TRP A 165 1.05 21.48 -18.57
CA TRP A 165 0.77 20.20 -19.20
C TRP A 165 -0.69 20.17 -19.72
N MET A 166 -1.00 19.30 -20.67
CA MET A 166 -2.35 19.13 -21.23
C MET A 166 -2.95 17.80 -20.76
N PRO A 167 -4.22 17.77 -20.29
CA PRO A 167 -4.89 16.51 -19.99
C PRO A 167 -5.12 15.72 -21.29
N LEU A 168 -4.69 14.46 -21.32
CA LEU A 168 -5.12 13.51 -22.34
C LEU A 168 -6.44 12.89 -21.88
N ALA A 169 -7.46 12.95 -22.73
CA ALA A 169 -8.60 12.06 -22.59
C ALA A 169 -8.12 10.67 -23.01
N LEU A 170 -7.90 9.79 -22.03
CA LEU A 170 -7.68 8.37 -22.32
C LEU A 170 -9.02 7.79 -22.80
N PRO A 171 -9.02 6.94 -23.85
CA PRO A 171 -10.23 6.35 -24.42
C PRO A 171 -10.96 5.41 -23.45
#